data_AF-A0A7H0HI09-F1
#
_entry.id   AF-A0A7H0HI09-F1
#
_cell.length_a   1.000
_cell.length_b   1.000
_cell.length_c   1.000
_cell.angle_alpha   90.00
_cell.angle_beta   90.00
_cell.angle_gamma   90.00
#
_symmetry.space_group_name_H-M   'P 1'
#
loop_
_entity.id
_entity.type
_entity.pdbx_description
1 polymer ?
#
loop_
_entity_poly.entity_id
_entity_poly.type
_entity_poly.pdbx_seq_one_letter_code
_entity_poly.pdbx_strand_id
1 'polypeptide(L)'
;MQPRLIVLDVLLPGMDGWALLSRVKQAGSAWSDLPVVIVSIVADARKGMLLGAAQVLQKPVGRDELVAALERACAHKPSPRESKVLVVDDDPHSVELLTASLAGAATTVLLAKDGVHGIELARREQPDLVVLDLLMPEVSGFDVIEALKTDAATASIPVIIVTSKDITHEDRQRLDGHAMTVVDKSAFSRDRFLDDVRRALRPGLNKEAL
;
A
#
# COMPACT_ATOMS: atom_id res chain seq x y z
N MET A 1 7.46 -11.17 -22.45
CA MET A 1 7.03 -9.75 -22.45
C MET A 1 5.87 -9.62 -21.47
N GLN A 2 5.90 -8.65 -20.56
CA GLN A 2 4.75 -8.34 -19.70
C GLN A 2 3.89 -7.25 -20.36
N PRO A 3 2.55 -7.38 -20.39
CA PRO A 3 1.69 -6.34 -20.95
C PRO A 3 1.77 -5.07 -20.10
N ARG A 4 1.61 -3.90 -20.74
CA ARG A 4 1.61 -2.59 -20.06
C ARG A 4 0.22 -1.99 -19.86
N LEU A 5 -0.80 -2.59 -20.49
CA LEU A 5 -2.20 -2.18 -20.48
C LEU A 5 -3.05 -3.35 -20.98
N ILE A 6 -4.31 -3.41 -20.56
CA ILE A 6 -5.32 -4.35 -21.06
C ILE A 6 -6.41 -3.56 -21.77
N VAL A 7 -6.76 -3.96 -23.00
CA VAL A 7 -8.01 -3.53 -23.64
C VAL A 7 -9.01 -4.67 -23.50
N LEU A 8 -10.18 -4.38 -22.94
CA LEU A 8 -11.17 -5.39 -22.55
C LEU A 8 -12.52 -5.14 -23.21
N ASP A 9 -13.06 -6.15 -23.87
CA ASP A 9 -14.49 -6.16 -24.21
C ASP A 9 -15.29 -6.71 -23.02
N VAL A 10 -16.46 -6.14 -22.80
CA VAL A 10 -17.40 -6.58 -21.75
C VAL A 10 -18.26 -7.74 -22.24
N LEU A 11 -18.68 -7.73 -23.51
CA LEU A 11 -19.51 -8.78 -24.07
C LEU A 11 -18.62 -9.87 -24.69
N LEU A 12 -18.17 -10.78 -23.84
CA LEU A 12 -17.39 -11.95 -24.25
C LEU A 12 -18.29 -13.20 -24.29
N PRO A 13 -18.18 -14.06 -25.32
CA PRO A 13 -18.90 -15.34 -25.33
C PRO A 13 -18.48 -16.20 -24.13
N GLY A 14 -19.43 -16.60 -23.28
CA GLY A 14 -19.18 -17.47 -22.14
C GLY A 14 -18.50 -16.81 -20.94
N MET A 15 -18.29 -15.48 -20.93
CA MET A 15 -17.67 -14.76 -19.83
C MET A 15 -18.23 -13.33 -19.70
N ASP A 16 -18.51 -12.88 -18.48
CA ASP A 16 -18.82 -11.46 -18.23
C ASP A 16 -17.50 -10.68 -18.06
N GLY A 17 -17.20 -9.77 -18.99
CA GLY A 17 -15.99 -8.96 -18.92
C GLY A 17 -15.95 -8.04 -17.68
N TRP A 18 -17.09 -7.69 -17.08
CA TRP A 18 -17.10 -6.98 -15.79
C TRP A 18 -16.54 -7.85 -14.67
N ALA A 19 -16.94 -9.12 -14.62
CA ALA A 19 -16.42 -10.08 -13.64
C ALA A 19 -14.93 -10.34 -13.83
N LEU A 20 -14.47 -10.38 -15.09
CA LEU A 20 -13.05 -10.48 -15.40
C LEU A 20 -12.28 -9.24 -14.91
N LEU A 21 -12.79 -8.02 -15.16
CA LEU A 21 -12.18 -6.80 -14.64
C LEU A 21 -12.06 -6.84 -13.11
N SER A 22 -13.15 -7.19 -12.41
CA SER A 22 -13.14 -7.32 -10.96
C SER A 22 -12.07 -8.31 -10.49
N ARG A 23 -11.98 -9.48 -11.14
CA ARG A 23 -10.99 -10.49 -10.80
C ARG A 23 -9.56 -10.02 -11.05
N VAL A 24 -9.29 -9.35 -12.18
CA VAL A 24 -7.97 -8.79 -12.48
C VAL A 24 -7.57 -7.76 -11.44
N LYS A 25 -8.49 -6.88 -11.04
CA LYS A 25 -8.23 -5.82 -10.07
C LYS A 25 -8.10 -6.33 -8.63
N GLN A 26 -8.73 -7.46 -8.31
CA GLN A 26 -8.67 -8.09 -6.99
C GLN A 26 -7.57 -9.15 -6.86
N ALA A 27 -6.89 -9.53 -7.95
CA ALA A 27 -5.89 -10.60 -7.94
C ALA A 27 -4.61 -10.30 -7.14
N GLY A 28 -4.44 -9.09 -6.61
CA GLY A 28 -3.31 -8.74 -5.72
C GLY A 28 -1.92 -8.97 -6.31
N SER A 29 -1.79 -8.85 -7.63
CA SER A 29 -0.58 -9.20 -8.40
C SER A 29 -0.19 -8.06 -9.34
N ALA A 30 0.90 -8.20 -10.10
CA ALA A 30 1.27 -7.20 -11.12
C ALA A 30 0.13 -6.90 -12.14
N TRP A 31 -0.88 -7.77 -12.24
CA TRP A 31 -2.05 -7.60 -13.09
C TRP A 31 -3.09 -6.61 -12.54
N SER A 32 -3.19 -6.41 -11.22
CA SER A 32 -4.13 -5.44 -10.64
C SER A 32 -3.74 -4.01 -10.94
N ASP A 33 -2.45 -3.76 -11.08
CA ASP A 33 -1.89 -2.42 -11.32
C ASP A 33 -1.96 -2.01 -12.80
N LEU A 34 -2.19 -2.96 -13.71
CA LEU A 34 -2.29 -2.66 -15.14
C LEU A 34 -3.54 -1.82 -15.43
N PRO A 35 -3.41 -0.71 -16.17
CA PRO A 35 -4.57 0.04 -16.62
C PRO A 35 -5.44 -0.85 -17.53
N VAL A 36 -6.74 -0.87 -17.27
CA VAL A 36 -7.72 -1.60 -18.09
C VAL A 36 -8.61 -0.58 -18.80
N VAL A 37 -8.60 -0.59 -20.12
CA VAL A 37 -9.49 0.22 -20.96
C VAL A 37 -10.60 -0.66 -21.49
N ILE A 38 -11.84 -0.34 -21.13
CA ILE A 38 -13.01 -1.07 -21.62
C ILE A 38 -13.42 -0.50 -22.97
N VAL A 39 -13.67 -1.37 -23.94
CA VAL A 39 -14.22 -1.02 -25.24
C VAL A 39 -15.37 -1.96 -25.56
N SER A 40 -16.61 -1.49 -25.40
CA SER A 40 -17.79 -2.35 -25.61
C SER A 40 -19.00 -1.60 -26.16
N ILE A 41 -19.97 -2.33 -26.69
CA ILE A 41 -21.28 -1.76 -27.06
C ILE A 41 -22.09 -1.38 -25.82
N VAL A 42 -21.88 -2.08 -24.69
CA VAL A 42 -22.45 -1.74 -23.37
C VAL A 42 -21.35 -1.09 -22.53
N ALA A 43 -21.23 0.22 -22.67
CA ALA A 43 -20.19 1.03 -22.05
C ALA A 43 -20.71 1.79 -20.82
N ASP A 44 -20.97 1.07 -19.73
CA ASP A 44 -21.32 1.71 -18.45
C ASP A 44 -20.05 2.27 -17.79
N ALA A 45 -19.79 3.56 -18.04
CA ALA A 45 -18.65 4.26 -17.48
C ALA A 45 -18.65 4.25 -15.95
N ARG A 46 -19.81 4.40 -15.30
CA ARG A 46 -19.89 4.43 -13.84
C ARG A 46 -19.49 3.08 -13.25
N LYS A 47 -20.04 1.99 -13.77
CA LYS A 47 -19.69 0.63 -13.36
C LYS A 47 -18.21 0.33 -13.61
N GLY A 48 -17.68 0.69 -14.77
CA GLY A 48 -16.27 0.45 -15.08
C GLY A 48 -15.31 1.20 -14.18
N MET A 49 -15.58 2.47 -13.89
CA MET A 49 -14.76 3.25 -12.96
C MET A 49 -14.81 2.66 -11.53
N LEU A 50 -15.99 2.25 -11.05
CA LEU A 50 -16.14 1.62 -9.73
C LEU A 50 -15.37 0.29 -9.62
N LEU A 51 -15.25 -0.45 -10.71
CA LEU A 51 -14.52 -1.72 -10.77
C LEU A 51 -13.03 -1.55 -11.09
N GLY A 52 -12.54 -0.32 -11.24
CA GLY A 52 -11.11 -0.01 -11.43
C GLY A 52 -10.64 0.02 -12.89
N ALA A 53 -11.55 0.19 -13.86
CA ALA A 53 -11.16 0.53 -15.23
C ALA A 53 -10.51 1.93 -15.27
N ALA A 54 -9.48 2.07 -16.11
CA ALA A 54 -8.81 3.35 -16.34
C ALA A 54 -9.63 4.25 -17.27
N GLN A 55 -10.31 3.66 -18.25
CA GLN A 55 -11.21 4.33 -19.21
C GLN A 55 -12.29 3.35 -19.67
N VAL A 56 -13.43 3.88 -20.12
CA VAL A 56 -14.51 3.13 -20.76
C VAL A 56 -14.91 3.84 -22.05
N LEU A 57 -14.88 3.13 -23.17
CA LEU A 57 -15.23 3.62 -24.50
C LEU A 57 -16.41 2.81 -25.06
N GLN A 58 -17.32 3.49 -25.73
CA GLN A 58 -18.45 2.86 -26.40
C GLN A 58 -18.12 2.59 -27.87
N LYS A 59 -18.37 1.36 -28.34
CA LYS A 59 -18.26 1.04 -29.76
C LYS A 59 -19.41 1.71 -30.55
N PRO A 60 -19.14 2.21 -31.78
CA PRO A 60 -17.86 2.18 -32.49
C PRO A 60 -16.86 3.23 -31.98
N VAL A 61 -15.59 2.85 -31.83
CA VAL A 61 -14.52 3.73 -31.34
C VAL A 61 -13.65 4.18 -32.52
N GLY A 62 -13.43 5.48 -32.66
CA GLY A 62 -12.52 6.04 -33.65
C GLY A 62 -11.04 5.80 -33.30
N ARG A 63 -10.15 5.77 -34.31
CA ARG A 63 -8.71 5.58 -34.07
C ARG A 63 -8.14 6.62 -33.10
N ASP A 64 -8.41 7.89 -33.34
CA ASP A 64 -7.83 8.98 -32.54
C ASP A 64 -8.40 9.00 -31.12
N GLU A 65 -9.68 8.64 -30.96
CA GLU A 65 -10.33 8.46 -29.67
C GLU A 65 -9.69 7.31 -28.87
N LEU A 66 -9.46 6.17 -29.53
CA LEU A 66 -8.78 5.02 -28.91
C LEU A 66 -7.35 5.39 -28.51
N VAL A 67 -6.58 6.01 -29.40
CA VAL A 67 -5.20 6.44 -29.12
C VAL A 67 -5.18 7.39 -27.94
N ALA A 68 -6.02 8.42 -27.92
CA ALA A 68 -6.09 9.37 -26.81
C ALA A 68 -6.52 8.71 -25.49
N ALA A 69 -7.40 7.70 -25.53
CA ALA A 69 -7.80 6.95 -24.34
C ALA A 69 -6.67 6.05 -23.82
N LEU A 70 -5.91 5.40 -24.71
CA LEU A 70 -4.76 4.58 -24.34
C LEU A 70 -3.63 5.44 -23.79
N GLU A 71 -3.35 6.60 -24.38
CA GLU A 71 -2.38 7.56 -23.87
C GLU A 71 -2.78 8.07 -22.49
N ARG A 72 -4.05 8.46 -22.30
CA ARG A 72 -4.58 8.86 -20.98
C ARG A 72 -4.50 7.72 -19.97
N ALA A 73 -4.83 6.49 -20.35
CA ALA A 73 -4.76 5.32 -19.47
C ALA A 73 -3.32 4.92 -19.12
N CYS A 74 -2.35 5.16 -20.01
CA CYS A 74 -0.93 4.94 -19.73
C CYS A 74 -0.30 6.11 -18.95
N ALA A 75 -0.81 7.32 -19.12
CA ALA A 75 -0.39 8.52 -18.39
C ALA A 75 -0.97 8.54 -16.96
N HIS A 76 -2.19 8.03 -16.79
CA HIS A 76 -2.70 7.55 -15.49
C HIS A 76 -1.93 6.28 -15.12
N LYS A 77 -0.74 6.44 -14.55
CA LYS A 77 -0.37 5.50 -13.48
C LYS A 77 -1.55 5.54 -12.49
N PRO A 78 -2.05 4.40 -11.97
CA PRO A 78 -2.85 4.48 -10.74
C PRO A 78 -2.01 5.35 -9.82
N SER A 79 -2.46 6.57 -9.52
CA SER A 79 -1.76 7.37 -8.54
C SER A 79 -1.75 6.47 -7.33
N PRO A 80 -0.58 6.08 -6.81
CA PRO A 80 -0.55 5.69 -5.42
C PRO A 80 -1.21 6.87 -4.75
N ARG A 81 -2.34 6.65 -4.08
CA ARG A 81 -2.78 7.60 -3.08
C ARG A 81 -1.51 7.87 -2.26
N GLU A 82 -1.02 9.13 -2.25
CA GLU A 82 0.26 9.46 -1.61
C GLU A 82 0.24 8.80 -0.24
N SER A 83 1.00 7.72 -0.11
CA SER A 83 0.83 6.85 1.04
C SER A 83 1.47 7.58 2.21
N LYS A 84 0.76 7.72 3.32
CA LYS A 84 1.29 8.33 4.52
C LYS A 84 2.02 7.27 5.33
N VAL A 85 3.33 7.40 5.47
CA VAL A 85 4.14 6.53 6.32
C VAL A 85 4.55 7.32 7.55
N LEU A 86 4.21 6.82 8.73
CA LEU A 86 4.68 7.35 10.00
C LEU A 86 5.94 6.60 10.43
N VAL A 87 7.04 7.31 10.64
CA VAL A 87 8.27 6.78 11.23
C VAL A 87 8.32 7.22 12.70
N VAL A 88 8.47 6.25 13.60
CA VAL A 88 8.57 6.46 15.06
C VAL A 88 9.90 5.88 15.54
N ASP A 89 10.85 6.77 15.82
CA ASP A 89 12.22 6.42 16.20
C ASP A 89 12.86 7.63 16.90
N ASP A 90 13.51 7.43 18.04
CA ASP A 90 14.15 8.51 18.81
C ASP A 90 15.56 8.84 18.29
N ASP A 91 16.17 7.95 17.50
CA ASP A 91 17.46 8.19 16.87
C ASP A 91 17.32 9.04 15.60
N PRO A 92 17.79 10.30 15.60
CA PRO A 92 17.69 11.18 14.43
C PRO A 92 18.44 10.64 13.20
N HIS A 93 19.49 9.83 13.38
CA HIS A 93 20.23 9.24 12.27
C HIS A 93 19.41 8.15 11.57
N SER A 94 18.77 7.28 12.36
CA SER A 94 17.82 6.27 11.87
C SER A 94 16.65 6.92 11.13
N VAL A 95 16.07 7.98 11.70
CA VAL A 95 14.98 8.75 11.07
C VAL A 95 15.41 9.31 9.72
N GLU A 96 16.59 9.92 9.63
CA GLU A 96 17.12 10.47 8.38
C GLU A 96 17.32 9.38 7.33
N LEU A 97 17.92 8.26 7.70
CA LEU A 97 18.14 7.11 6.82
C LEU A 97 16.83 6.53 6.27
N LEU A 98 15.84 6.34 7.14
CA LEU A 98 14.52 5.81 6.75
C LEU A 98 13.78 6.79 5.86
N THR A 99 13.80 8.08 6.19
CA THR A 99 13.16 9.14 5.39
C THR A 99 13.80 9.22 4.00
N ALA A 100 15.13 9.23 3.92
CA ALA A 100 15.85 9.23 2.64
C ALA A 100 15.60 7.95 1.84
N SER A 101 15.43 6.81 2.52
CA SER A 101 15.11 5.54 1.87
C SER A 101 13.73 5.55 1.23
N LEU A 102 12.73 6.13 1.93
CA LEU A 102 11.35 6.31 1.47
C LEU A 102 11.21 7.42 0.40
N ALA A 103 12.16 8.35 0.34
CA ALA A 103 12.18 9.41 -0.66
C ALA A 103 12.21 8.82 -2.09
N GLY A 104 11.23 9.23 -2.91
CA GLY A 104 11.06 8.75 -4.28
C GLY A 104 10.02 7.64 -4.47
N ALA A 105 9.42 7.12 -3.39
CA ALA A 105 8.34 6.12 -3.45
C ALA A 105 6.91 6.70 -3.58
N ALA A 106 6.76 8.01 -3.82
CA ALA A 106 5.49 8.75 -3.83
C ALA A 106 4.71 8.68 -2.49
N THR A 107 5.45 8.84 -1.38
CA THR A 107 4.98 8.67 0.00
C THR A 107 5.18 9.97 0.79
N THR A 108 4.16 10.40 1.54
CA THR A 108 4.31 11.45 2.56
C THR A 108 4.87 10.81 3.83
N VAL A 109 5.98 11.32 4.36
CA VAL A 109 6.60 10.80 5.59
C VAL A 109 6.27 11.70 6.77
N LEU A 110 5.65 11.13 7.80
CA LEU A 110 5.39 11.75 9.09
C LEU A 110 6.42 11.24 10.09
N LEU A 111 6.87 12.10 11.02
CA LEU A 111 7.95 11.78 11.96
C LEU A 111 7.48 11.95 13.40
N ALA A 112 7.72 10.94 14.23
CA ALA A 112 7.62 10.99 15.67
C ALA A 112 8.97 10.60 16.29
N LYS A 113 9.39 11.32 17.34
CA LYS A 113 10.67 11.12 18.02
C LYS A 113 10.56 10.27 19.28
N ASP A 114 9.35 9.82 19.61
CA ASP A 114 9.04 9.06 20.80
C ASP A 114 7.70 8.34 20.61
N GLY A 115 7.43 7.36 21.47
CA GLY A 115 6.23 6.53 21.39
C GLY A 115 4.92 7.29 21.64
N VAL A 116 4.92 8.28 22.53
CA VAL A 116 3.72 9.08 22.86
C VAL A 116 3.26 9.86 21.63
N HIS A 117 4.18 10.63 21.04
CA HIS A 117 3.92 11.40 19.84
C HIS A 117 3.59 10.50 18.65
N GLY A 118 4.21 9.32 18.57
CA GLY A 118 3.89 8.29 17.57
C GLY A 118 2.43 7.83 17.63
N ILE A 119 1.92 7.52 18.83
CA ILE A 119 0.53 7.11 19.05
C ILE A 119 -0.44 8.26 18.67
N GLU A 120 -0.14 9.48 19.11
CA GLU A 120 -0.97 10.65 18.80
C GLU A 120 -1.04 10.95 17.30
N LEU A 121 0.11 10.90 16.61
CA LEU A 121 0.18 11.08 15.17
C LEU A 121 -0.57 10.00 14.42
N ALA A 122 -0.43 8.73 14.82
CA ALA A 122 -1.13 7.62 14.19
C ALA A 122 -2.65 7.80 14.26
N ARG A 123 -3.18 8.21 15.43
CA ARG A 123 -4.61 8.50 15.63
C ARG A 123 -5.10 9.65 14.77
N ARG A 124 -4.35 10.74 14.75
CA ARG A 124 -4.76 11.99 14.09
C ARG A 124 -4.64 11.92 12.57
N GLU A 125 -3.50 11.43 12.08
CA GLU A 125 -3.16 11.49 10.66
C GLU A 125 -3.56 10.25 9.89
N GLN A 126 -3.87 9.14 10.59
CA GLN A 126 -4.30 7.87 9.99
C GLN A 126 -3.35 7.44 8.86
N PRO A 127 -2.07 7.16 9.17
CA PRO A 127 -1.11 6.73 8.17
C PRO A 127 -1.48 5.37 7.59
N ASP A 128 -1.04 5.12 6.36
CA ASP A 128 -1.21 3.85 5.67
C ASP A 128 -0.21 2.79 6.16
N LEU A 129 0.86 3.19 6.85
CA LEU A 129 1.86 2.31 7.45
C LEU A 129 2.60 3.02 8.60
N VAL A 130 2.95 2.27 9.64
CA VAL A 130 3.89 2.69 10.69
C VAL A 130 5.21 1.91 10.56
N VAL A 131 6.33 2.63 10.58
CA VAL A 131 7.68 2.09 10.75
C VAL A 131 8.14 2.45 12.15
N LEU A 132 8.46 1.45 12.97
CA LEU A 132 8.61 1.61 14.42
C LEU A 132 9.90 1.00 14.94
N ASP A 133 10.65 1.74 15.76
CA ASP A 133 11.68 1.16 16.63
C ASP A 133 11.08 0.63 17.93
N LEU A 134 11.67 -0.45 18.46
CA LEU A 134 11.30 -1.02 19.76
C LEU A 134 12.05 -0.39 20.93
N LEU A 135 13.26 0.12 20.69
CA LEU A 135 14.13 0.66 21.73
C LEU A 135 14.01 2.18 21.77
N MET A 136 13.00 2.69 22.48
CA MET A 136 12.80 4.12 22.71
C MET A 136 12.66 4.42 24.20
N PRO A 137 13.04 5.62 24.67
CA PRO A 137 12.86 6.04 26.05
C PRO A 137 11.38 6.24 26.40
N GLU A 138 11.06 6.08 27.69
CA GLU A 138 9.73 6.25 28.30
C GLU A 138 8.65 5.27 27.83
N VAL A 139 8.32 5.27 26.54
CA VAL A 139 7.35 4.38 25.90
C VAL A 139 8.07 3.54 24.87
N SER A 140 8.12 2.22 25.10
CA SER A 140 8.78 1.29 24.19
C SER A 140 7.94 1.06 22.94
N GLY A 141 8.55 0.59 21.85
CA GLY A 141 7.78 0.25 20.66
C GLY A 141 6.77 -0.88 20.87
N PHE A 142 6.97 -1.75 21.88
CA PHE A 142 5.94 -2.73 22.25
C PHE A 142 4.68 -2.05 22.78
N ASP A 143 4.84 -1.04 23.63
CA ASP A 143 3.72 -0.28 24.20
C ASP A 143 2.99 0.51 23.10
N VAL A 144 3.73 1.04 22.12
CA VAL A 144 3.15 1.68 20.93
C VAL A 144 2.31 0.69 20.13
N ILE A 145 2.83 -0.52 19.86
CA ILE A 145 2.09 -1.55 19.13
C ILE A 145 0.80 -1.90 19.87
N GLU A 146 0.89 -2.16 21.18
CA GLU A 146 -0.29 -2.48 22.00
C GLU A 146 -1.33 -1.35 21.94
N ALA A 147 -0.91 -0.10 22.11
CA ALA A 147 -1.80 1.06 22.04
C ALA A 147 -2.46 1.22 20.65
N LEU A 148 -1.72 0.96 19.57
CA LEU A 148 -2.28 1.03 18.20
C LEU A 148 -3.22 -0.14 17.91
N LYS A 149 -2.93 -1.34 18.40
CA LYS A 149 -3.72 -2.55 18.09
C LYS A 149 -4.97 -2.68 18.96
N THR A 150 -4.99 -2.06 20.14
CA THR A 150 -6.18 -2.03 21.01
C THR A 150 -7.18 -0.93 20.65
N ASP A 151 -6.76 0.06 19.86
CA ASP A 151 -7.62 1.16 19.41
C ASP A 151 -8.23 0.86 18.04
N ALA A 152 -9.57 0.79 17.97
CA ALA A 152 -10.28 0.47 16.73
C ALA A 152 -9.99 1.44 15.57
N ALA A 153 -9.59 2.68 15.86
CA ALA A 153 -9.24 3.67 14.85
C ALA A 153 -7.87 3.41 14.20
N THR A 154 -6.98 2.66 14.85
CA THR A 154 -5.60 2.46 14.37
C THR A 154 -5.22 0.97 14.25
N ALA A 155 -6.05 0.05 14.73
CA ALA A 155 -5.75 -1.39 14.77
C ALA A 155 -5.44 -2.00 13.40
N SER A 156 -6.09 -1.50 12.34
CA SER A 156 -5.89 -1.95 10.96
C SER A 156 -4.62 -1.40 10.30
N ILE A 157 -3.93 -0.44 10.93
CA ILE A 157 -2.72 0.16 10.37
C ILE A 157 -1.59 -0.88 10.46
N PRO A 158 -0.94 -1.23 9.34
CA PRO A 158 0.17 -2.16 9.36
C PRO A 158 1.38 -1.54 10.07
N VAL A 159 2.18 -2.38 10.73
CA VAL A 159 3.40 -1.98 11.44
C VAL A 159 4.58 -2.80 10.93
N ILE A 160 5.65 -2.13 10.49
CA ILE A 160 6.96 -2.72 10.23
C ILE A 160 7.88 -2.29 11.36
N ILE A 161 8.55 -3.25 11.98
CA ILE A 161 9.52 -2.97 13.03
C ILE A 161 10.90 -2.85 12.39
N VAL A 162 11.62 -1.78 12.72
CA VAL A 162 13.02 -1.57 12.35
C VAL A 162 13.77 -1.28 13.64
N THR A 163 14.56 -2.24 14.13
CA THR A 163 15.20 -2.11 15.45
C THR A 163 16.59 -2.73 15.49
N SER A 164 17.43 -2.24 16.40
CA SER A 164 18.73 -2.84 16.74
C SER A 164 18.61 -3.86 17.89
N LYS A 165 17.41 -4.10 18.42
CA LYS A 165 17.17 -5.12 19.46
C LYS A 165 17.34 -6.51 18.87
N ASP A 166 18.14 -7.34 19.52
CA ASP A 166 18.14 -8.78 19.28
C ASP A 166 16.77 -9.37 19.66
N ILE A 167 16.00 -9.75 18.64
CA ILE A 167 14.63 -10.23 18.82
C ILE A 167 14.65 -11.65 19.37
N THR A 168 14.29 -11.78 20.65
CA THR A 168 14.19 -13.07 21.34
C THR A 168 12.93 -13.84 20.91
N HIS A 169 12.85 -15.12 21.30
CA HIS A 169 11.64 -15.91 21.07
C HIS A 169 10.41 -15.32 21.76
N GLU A 170 10.58 -14.77 22.96
CA GLU A 170 9.51 -14.10 23.70
C GLU A 170 9.06 -12.82 22.99
N ASP A 171 10.00 -12.03 22.48
CA ASP A 171 9.66 -10.85 21.67
C ASP A 171 8.85 -11.24 20.44
N ARG A 172 9.23 -12.31 19.73
CA ARG A 172 8.45 -12.80 18.56
C ARG A 172 7.03 -13.19 18.96
N GLN A 173 6.85 -13.87 20.08
CA GLN A 173 5.52 -14.24 20.56
C GLN A 173 4.67 -13.01 20.87
N ARG A 174 5.27 -11.95 21.42
CA ARG A 174 4.57 -10.67 21.68
C ARG A 174 4.21 -9.92 20.39
N LEU A 175 5.00 -10.08 19.34
CA LEU A 175 4.80 -9.41 18.06
C LEU A 175 3.88 -10.19 17.10
N ASP A 176 3.63 -11.46 17.40
CA ASP A 176 2.87 -12.35 16.53
C ASP A 176 1.45 -11.80 16.33
N GLY A 177 1.00 -11.73 15.08
CA GLY A 177 -0.28 -11.12 14.69
C GLY A 177 -0.35 -9.58 14.77
N HIS A 178 0.65 -8.90 15.33
CA HIS A 178 0.64 -7.44 15.52
C HIS A 178 1.62 -6.68 14.60
N ALA A 179 2.73 -7.31 14.19
CA ALA A 179 3.70 -6.75 13.27
C ALA A 179 3.78 -7.55 11.96
N MET A 180 3.95 -6.85 10.83
CA MET A 180 4.05 -7.51 9.52
C MET A 180 5.44 -8.09 9.24
N THR A 181 6.47 -7.38 9.66
CA THR A 181 7.88 -7.70 9.43
C THR A 181 8.70 -7.07 10.55
N VAL A 182 9.79 -7.76 10.92
CA VAL A 182 10.85 -7.20 11.77
C VAL A 182 12.16 -7.14 10.97
N VAL A 183 12.75 -5.95 10.91
CA VAL A 183 14.00 -5.64 10.23
C VAL A 183 15.04 -5.27 11.28
N ASP A 184 16.19 -5.94 11.20
CA ASP A 184 17.36 -5.57 11.99
C ASP A 184 18.02 -4.33 11.36
N LYS A 185 18.16 -3.25 12.14
CA LYS A 185 18.82 -1.99 11.73
C LYS A 185 20.27 -2.23 11.28
N SER A 186 20.99 -3.16 11.89
CA SER A 186 22.39 -3.46 11.56
C SER A 186 22.54 -4.16 10.19
N ALA A 187 21.51 -4.88 9.76
CA ALA A 187 21.44 -5.57 8.49
C ALA A 187 20.53 -4.83 7.48
N PHE A 188 20.29 -3.54 7.69
CA PHE A 188 19.38 -2.76 6.87
C PHE A 188 19.85 -2.70 5.41
N SER A 189 18.92 -3.01 4.50
CA SER A 189 19.08 -2.84 3.06
C SER A 189 17.92 -2.03 2.53
N ARG A 190 18.22 -0.91 1.86
CA ARG A 190 17.21 -0.01 1.30
C ARG A 190 16.25 -0.74 0.35
N ASP A 191 16.76 -1.60 -0.53
CA ASP A 191 15.92 -2.29 -1.51
C ASP A 191 14.96 -3.26 -0.82
N ARG A 192 15.46 -4.05 0.14
CA ARG A 192 14.64 -4.97 0.93
C ARG A 192 13.58 -4.22 1.74
N PHE A 193 13.96 -3.13 2.39
CA PHE A 193 13.04 -2.29 3.16
C PHE A 193 11.95 -1.70 2.25
N LEU A 194 12.31 -1.20 1.07
CA LEU A 194 11.34 -0.68 0.11
C LEU A 194 10.39 -1.76 -0.40
N ASP A 195 10.85 -2.99 -0.57
CA ASP A 195 9.99 -4.11 -0.94
C ASP A 195 9.01 -4.48 0.19
N ASP A 196 9.47 -4.43 1.44
CA ASP A 196 8.63 -4.64 2.62
C ASP A 196 7.56 -3.56 2.76
N VAL A 197 7.93 -2.28 2.57
CA VAL A 197 7.01 -1.13 2.55
C VAL A 197 5.98 -1.27 1.43
N ARG A 198 6.43 -1.56 0.20
CA ARG A 198 5.53 -1.76 -0.94
C ARG A 198 4.55 -2.90 -0.68
N ARG A 199 4.99 -3.97 -0.04
CA ARG A 199 4.16 -5.13 0.32
C ARG A 199 3.12 -4.75 1.38
N ALA A 200 3.52 -4.00 2.41
CA ALA A 200 2.61 -3.54 3.46
C ALA A 200 1.54 -2.57 2.95
N LEU A 201 1.87 -1.73 1.96
CA LEU A 201 0.95 -0.75 1.37
C LEU A 201 0.00 -1.34 0.31
N ARG A 202 0.06 -2.65 0.00
CA ARG A 202 -0.83 -3.26 -1.00
C ARG A 202 -2.28 -3.33 -0.48
N PRO A 203 -3.27 -2.81 -1.22
CA PRO A 203 -4.66 -2.94 -0.83
C PRO A 203 -5.09 -4.42 -0.84
N GLY A 204 -5.62 -4.91 0.29
CA GLY A 204 -6.26 -6.23 0.37
C GLY A 204 -5.67 -7.20 1.40
N LEU A 205 -4.49 -6.93 1.99
CA LEU A 205 -3.92 -7.81 3.02
C LEU A 205 -4.53 -7.61 4.42
N ASN A 206 -5.17 -6.47 4.70
CA ASN A 206 -5.64 -6.10 6.05
C ASN A 206 -7.14 -6.30 6.30
N LYS A 207 -7.87 -7.02 5.44
CA LYS A 207 -9.34 -7.19 5.58
C LYS A 207 -9.82 -8.57 6.00
N GLU A 208 -8.95 -9.56 6.15
CA GLU A 208 -9.33 -10.91 6.60
C GLU A 208 -8.83 -11.19 8.03
N ALA A 209 -9.42 -10.49 8.99
CA ALA A 209 -9.39 -10.88 10.40
C ALA A 209 -10.59 -10.27 11.13
N LEU A 210 -11.79 -10.73 10.79
CA LEU A 210 -13.01 -10.62 11.60
C LEU A 210 -13.88 -11.85 11.32
#